data_AF-A0A6G2QVM3-F1
#
_entry.id   AF-A0A6G2QVM3-F1
#
_cell.length_a   1.000
_cell.length_b   1.000
_cell.length_c   1.000
_cell.angle_alpha   90.00
_cell.angle_beta   90.00
_cell.angle_gamma   90.00
#
_symmetry.space_group_name_H-M   'P 1'
#
loop_
_entity.id
_entity.type
_entity.pdbx_description
1 polymer ?
#
loop_
_entity_poly.entity_id
_entity_poly.type
_entity_poly.pdbx_seq_one_letter_code
_entity_poly.pdbx_strand_id
1 'polypeptide(L)'
;MPGLAAAVALVLCAHGVEHAAESGAAGSARNTPAHQAPRPDVVPRSAWLGDAVRDQPPPRYDDRVVAVFIHHTDSPNDYDCAESPGIIRGLYEGQTLGRDWDDLGYNFVVDRCG
;
A
#
# COMPACT_ATOMS: atom_id res chain seq x y z
N MET A 1 -45.34 -10.57 9.60
CA MET A 1 -44.51 -9.68 8.77
C MET A 1 -43.03 -9.80 9.18
N PRO A 2 -42.35 -10.91 8.86
CA PRO A 2 -40.95 -11.14 9.27
C PRO A 2 -39.94 -10.20 8.57
N GLY A 3 -40.28 -9.64 7.41
CA GLY A 3 -39.39 -8.75 6.65
C GLY A 3 -39.15 -7.38 7.30
N LEU A 4 -40.10 -6.87 8.09
CA LEU A 4 -39.96 -5.56 8.75
C LEU A 4 -38.93 -5.62 9.89
N ALA A 5 -38.90 -6.71 10.65
CA ALA A 5 -37.93 -6.92 11.72
C ALA A 5 -36.49 -7.06 11.18
N ALA A 6 -36.32 -7.75 10.05
CA ALA A 6 -35.02 -7.89 9.40
C ALA A 6 -34.48 -6.56 8.85
N ALA A 7 -35.34 -5.73 8.26
CA ALA A 7 -34.95 -4.40 7.77
C ALA A 7 -34.53 -3.47 8.91
N VAL A 8 -35.26 -3.48 10.03
CA VAL A 8 -34.92 -2.69 11.22
C VAL A 8 -33.59 -3.14 11.85
N ALA A 9 -33.33 -4.45 11.91
CA ALA A 9 -32.06 -4.99 12.40
C ALA A 9 -30.87 -4.58 11.53
N LEU A 10 -31.00 -4.60 10.20
CA LEU A 10 -29.94 -4.15 9.29
C LEU A 10 -29.64 -2.65 9.45
N VAL A 11 -30.68 -1.82 9.56
CA VAL A 11 -30.53 -0.38 9.76
C VAL A 11 -29.82 -0.09 11.09
N LEU A 12 -30.22 -0.75 12.18
CA LEU A 12 -29.57 -0.62 13.49
C LEU A 12 -28.09 -1.06 13.46
N CYS A 13 -27.78 -2.14 12.75
CA CYS A 13 -26.39 -2.58 12.57
C CYS A 13 -25.57 -1.55 11.78
N ALA A 14 -26.11 -1.00 10.68
CA ALA A 14 -25.42 0.02 9.89
C ALA A 14 -25.13 1.29 10.72
N HIS A 15 -26.12 1.80 11.44
CA HIS A 15 -25.96 3.01 12.26
C HIS A 15 -25.02 2.78 13.45
N GLY A 16 -25.02 1.56 14.03
CA GLY A 16 -24.09 1.19 15.10
C GLY A 16 -22.63 1.13 14.62
N VAL A 17 -22.40 0.67 13.39
CA VAL A 17 -21.07 0.62 12.77
C VAL A 17 -20.57 2.02 12.42
N GLU A 18 -21.44 2.89 11.90
CA GLU A 18 -21.11 4.28 11.57
C GLU A 18 -20.75 5.10 12.82
N HIS A 19 -21.54 5.01 13.90
CA HIS A 19 -21.23 5.72 15.14
C HIS A 19 -19.96 5.23 15.84
N ALA A 20 -19.63 3.94 15.73
CA ALA A 20 -18.38 3.39 16.24
C ALA A 20 -17.16 3.92 15.45
N ALA A 21 -17.30 4.11 14.15
CA ALA A 21 -16.26 4.72 13.31
C ALA A 21 -16.03 6.20 13.64
N GLU A 22 -17.10 6.96 13.94
CA GLU A 22 -17.01 8.37 14.32
C GLU A 22 -16.40 8.56 15.72
N SER A 23 -16.77 7.72 16.69
CA SER A 23 -16.26 7.81 18.06
C SER A 23 -14.80 7.33 18.22
N GLY A 24 -14.29 6.56 17.25
CA GLY A 24 -12.86 6.18 17.17
C GLY A 24 -11.93 7.27 16.63
N ALA A 25 -12.46 8.36 16.07
CA ALA A 25 -11.66 9.39 15.39
C ALA A 25 -11.06 10.46 16.34
N ALA A 26 -11.45 10.49 17.61
CA ALA A 26 -10.87 11.40 18.61
C ALA A 26 -9.54 10.86 19.18
N GLY A 27 -8.59 10.56 18.28
CA GLY A 27 -7.22 10.28 18.67
C GLY A 27 -6.54 11.56 19.15
N SER A 28 -6.19 11.64 20.43
CA SER A 28 -5.28 12.66 20.95
C SER A 28 -4.02 12.69 20.06
N ALA A 29 -3.77 13.81 19.39
CA ALA A 29 -2.60 14.00 18.55
C ALA A 29 -1.36 13.85 19.44
N ARG A 30 -0.72 12.67 19.39
CA ARG A 30 0.56 12.45 20.05
C ARG A 30 1.56 13.41 19.41
N ASN A 31 1.96 14.41 20.18
CA ASN A 31 2.98 15.38 19.78
C ASN A 31 4.33 14.66 19.76
N THR A 32 4.56 13.91 18.69
CA THR A 32 5.78 13.15 18.47
C THR A 32 6.75 14.12 17.79
N PRO A 33 7.97 14.33 18.33
CA PRO A 33 8.96 15.16 17.66
C PRO A 33 9.14 14.67 16.22
N ALA A 34 9.11 15.59 15.26
CA ALA A 34 9.34 15.24 13.88
C ALA A 34 10.73 14.61 13.76
N HIS A 35 10.79 13.31 13.46
CA HIS A 35 12.05 12.66 13.16
C HIS A 35 12.50 13.14 11.77
N GLN A 36 13.61 13.87 11.74
CA GLN A 36 14.25 14.24 10.49
C GLN A 36 15.27 13.16 10.12
N ALA A 37 14.91 12.31 9.16
CA ALA A 37 15.84 11.45 8.47
C ALA A 37 16.35 12.16 7.21
N PRO A 38 17.60 11.90 6.76
CA PRO A 38 18.03 12.26 5.42
C PRO A 38 17.05 11.70 4.39
N ARG A 39 16.83 12.44 3.29
CA ARG A 39 16.09 11.90 2.15
C ARG A 39 16.89 10.74 1.56
N PRO A 40 16.32 9.53 1.44
CA PRO A 40 17.02 8.42 0.80
C PRO A 40 17.17 8.65 -0.70
N ASP A 41 18.18 8.03 -1.28
CA ASP A 41 18.31 7.97 -2.73
C ASP A 41 17.18 7.09 -3.30
N VAL A 42 16.44 7.62 -4.27
CA VAL A 42 15.34 6.88 -4.91
C VAL A 42 15.87 6.28 -6.21
N VAL A 43 16.05 4.96 -6.22
CA VAL A 43 16.45 4.21 -7.42
C VAL A 43 15.29 4.20 -8.43
N PRO A 44 15.48 4.70 -9.66
CA PRO A 44 14.39 4.83 -10.62
C PRO A 44 13.96 3.47 -11.18
N ARG A 45 12.73 3.40 -11.68
CA ARG A 45 12.17 2.20 -12.34
C ARG A 45 13.07 1.63 -13.44
N SER A 46 13.73 2.49 -14.22
CA SER A 46 14.65 2.06 -15.27
C SER A 46 15.84 1.23 -14.76
N ALA A 47 16.26 1.42 -13.51
CA ALA A 47 17.40 0.72 -12.94
C ALA A 47 17.08 -0.73 -12.50
N TRP A 48 15.81 -1.04 -12.19
CA TRP A 48 15.40 -2.37 -11.75
C TRP A 48 14.48 -3.11 -12.71
N LEU A 49 13.71 -2.38 -13.53
CA LEU A 49 12.79 -2.99 -14.50
C LEU A 49 13.43 -3.17 -15.88
N GLY A 50 14.37 -2.29 -16.25
CA GLY A 50 14.97 -2.27 -17.58
C GLY A 50 13.91 -2.25 -18.68
N ASP A 51 14.07 -3.14 -19.66
CA ASP A 51 13.18 -3.25 -20.82
C ASP A 51 11.91 -4.08 -20.57
N ALA A 52 11.72 -4.63 -19.35
CA ALA A 52 10.55 -5.43 -19.00
C ALA A 52 9.29 -4.60 -18.71
N VAL A 53 9.34 -3.28 -18.97
CA VAL A 53 8.21 -2.38 -18.77
C VAL A 53 7.07 -2.70 -19.73
N ARG A 54 5.86 -2.83 -19.17
CA ARG A 54 4.61 -2.99 -19.92
C ARG A 54 3.97 -1.63 -20.17
N ASP A 55 3.07 -1.58 -21.14
CA ASP A 55 2.18 -0.43 -21.28
C ASP A 55 1.26 -0.34 -20.05
N GLN A 56 1.14 0.86 -19.48
CA GLN A 56 0.43 1.11 -18.23
C GLN A 56 -0.55 2.27 -18.45
N PRO A 57 -1.80 2.16 -17.95
CA PRO A 57 -2.65 3.33 -17.89
C PRO A 57 -2.00 4.42 -17.03
N PRO A 58 -2.28 5.71 -17.30
CA PRO A 58 -1.73 6.78 -16.50
C PRO A 58 -2.15 6.63 -15.02
N PRO A 59 -1.22 6.77 -14.07
CA PRO A 59 -1.56 6.65 -12.65
C PRO A 59 -2.47 7.80 -12.23
N ARG A 60 -3.36 7.52 -11.27
CA ARG A 60 -4.23 8.51 -10.65
C ARG A 60 -3.83 8.64 -9.20
N TYR A 61 -3.57 9.87 -8.78
CA TYR A 61 -3.24 10.21 -7.40
C TYR A 61 -4.28 11.17 -6.84
N ASP A 62 -4.47 11.14 -5.53
CA ASP A 62 -5.20 12.18 -4.80
C ASP A 62 -4.30 13.42 -4.66
N ASP A 63 -4.88 14.56 -4.29
CA ASP A 63 -4.16 15.82 -4.11
C ASP A 63 -3.20 15.76 -2.91
N ARG A 64 -3.44 14.87 -1.95
CA ARG A 64 -2.61 14.72 -0.75
C ARG A 64 -2.56 13.30 -0.20
N VAL A 65 -1.35 12.87 0.18
CA VAL A 65 -1.13 11.68 1.00
C VAL A 65 -1.33 12.03 2.48
N VAL A 66 -2.31 11.41 3.14
CA VAL A 66 -2.62 11.63 4.57
C VAL A 66 -2.29 10.44 5.47
N ALA A 67 -1.95 9.29 4.87
CA ALA A 67 -1.62 8.07 5.56
C ALA A 67 -0.58 7.27 4.78
N VAL A 68 0.19 6.44 5.48
CA VAL A 68 1.16 5.51 4.92
C VAL A 68 0.89 4.13 5.47
N PHE A 69 0.91 3.12 4.60
CA PHE A 69 0.84 1.72 4.98
C PHE A 69 2.20 1.07 4.74
N ILE A 70 2.70 0.36 5.76
CA ILE A 70 3.94 -0.39 5.68
C ILE A 70 3.58 -1.86 5.43
N HIS A 71 4.10 -2.42 4.34
CA HIS A 71 3.89 -3.81 3.94
C HIS A 71 5.24 -4.51 3.84
N HIS A 72 5.28 -5.79 4.22
CA HIS A 72 6.35 -6.67 3.78
C HIS A 72 5.99 -7.26 2.40
N THR A 73 7.01 -7.57 1.62
CA THR A 73 6.90 -8.20 0.29
C THR A 73 6.77 -9.71 0.34
N ASP A 74 7.05 -10.31 1.51
CA ASP A 74 7.24 -11.77 1.67
C ASP A 74 8.41 -12.33 0.84
N SER A 75 9.37 -11.48 0.46
CA SER A 75 10.64 -11.89 -0.13
C SER A 75 11.64 -12.34 0.96
N PRO A 76 12.62 -13.21 0.63
CA PRO A 76 13.73 -13.52 1.53
C PRO A 76 14.48 -12.26 1.97
N ASN A 77 15.21 -12.35 3.10
CA ASN A 77 16.11 -11.30 3.59
C ASN A 77 17.60 -11.68 3.46
N ASP A 78 17.90 -12.91 3.04
CA ASP A 78 19.25 -13.43 2.86
C ASP A 78 19.60 -13.42 1.36
N TYR A 79 19.94 -12.23 0.86
CA TYR A 79 20.30 -11.98 -0.54
C TYR A 79 21.41 -10.92 -0.62
N ASP A 80 22.23 -10.92 -1.66
CA ASP A 80 23.20 -9.85 -1.90
C ASP A 80 22.50 -8.58 -2.41
N CYS A 81 22.93 -7.39 -2.00
CA CYS A 81 22.30 -6.13 -2.45
C CYS A 81 22.25 -5.96 -3.98
N ALA A 82 23.15 -6.63 -4.71
CA ALA A 82 23.15 -6.66 -6.17
C ALA A 82 21.96 -7.44 -6.77
N GLU A 83 21.28 -8.28 -5.97
CA GLU A 83 20.13 -9.09 -6.37
C GLU A 83 18.80 -8.34 -6.24
N SER A 84 18.75 -7.21 -5.51
CA SER A 84 17.55 -6.40 -5.30
C SER A 84 16.78 -6.07 -6.59
N PRO A 85 17.44 -5.64 -7.70
CA PRO A 85 16.74 -5.40 -8.96
C PRO A 85 15.96 -6.63 -9.48
N GLY A 86 16.56 -7.82 -9.35
CA GLY A 86 15.93 -9.07 -9.76
C GLY A 86 14.72 -9.44 -8.90
N ILE A 87 14.83 -9.25 -7.58
CA ILE A 87 13.74 -9.50 -6.62
C ILE A 87 12.56 -8.57 -6.90
N ILE A 88 12.81 -7.26 -7.07
CA ILE A 88 11.76 -6.26 -7.36
C ILE A 88 11.09 -6.57 -8.70
N ARG A 89 11.87 -6.95 -9.72
CA ARG A 89 11.32 -7.38 -11.02
C ARG A 89 10.43 -8.61 -10.89
N GLY A 90 10.83 -9.61 -10.09
CA GLY A 90 9.98 -10.78 -9.80
C GLY A 90 8.65 -10.40 -9.14
N LEU A 91 8.65 -9.44 -8.21
CA LEU A 91 7.41 -8.91 -7.62
C LEU A 91 6.53 -8.23 -8.68
N TYR A 92 7.12 -7.40 -9.55
CA TYR A 92 6.42 -6.74 -10.65
C TYR A 92 5.79 -7.74 -11.61
N GLU A 93 6.56 -8.74 -12.08
CA GLU A 93 6.07 -9.77 -12.99
C GLU A 93 4.97 -10.62 -12.34
N GLY A 94 5.14 -11.02 -11.08
CA GLY A 94 4.14 -11.79 -10.34
C GLY A 94 2.80 -11.04 -10.18
N GLN A 95 2.84 -9.72 -10.02
CA GLN A 95 1.64 -8.90 -9.88
C GLN A 95 1.00 -8.56 -11.23
N THR A 96 1.80 -8.15 -12.21
CA THR A 96 1.29 -7.75 -13.52
C THR A 96 0.87 -8.94 -14.38
N LEU A 97 1.64 -10.04 -14.38
CA LEU A 97 1.32 -11.23 -15.16
C LEU A 97 0.44 -12.21 -14.38
N GLY A 98 0.70 -12.37 -13.08
CA GLY A 98 0.02 -13.37 -12.25
C GLY A 98 -1.29 -12.89 -11.64
N ARG A 99 -1.46 -11.58 -11.42
CA ARG A 99 -2.65 -11.00 -10.76
C ARG A 99 -3.39 -10.00 -11.63
N ASP A 100 -2.93 -9.78 -12.86
CA ASP A 100 -3.49 -8.82 -13.82
C ASP A 100 -3.58 -7.38 -13.26
N TRP A 101 -2.56 -7.00 -12.50
CA TRP A 101 -2.42 -5.62 -12.03
C TRP A 101 -1.75 -4.76 -13.09
N ASP A 102 -2.09 -3.47 -13.13
CA ASP A 102 -1.47 -2.52 -14.05
C ASP A 102 0.04 -2.33 -13.75
N ASP A 103 0.45 -2.46 -12.48
CA ASP A 103 1.82 -2.20 -12.03
C ASP A 103 2.13 -2.95 -10.71
N LEU A 104 3.33 -2.74 -10.20
CA LEU A 104 3.71 -3.06 -8.84
C LEU A 104 2.78 -2.32 -7.85
N GLY A 105 2.09 -3.05 -6.99
CA GLY A 105 1.12 -2.53 -6.03
C GLY A 105 1.72 -1.84 -4.81
N TYR A 106 3.00 -1.46 -4.87
CA TYR A 106 3.68 -0.65 -3.87
C TYR A 106 4.16 0.65 -4.53
N ASN A 107 3.95 1.79 -3.87
CA ASN A 107 4.48 3.07 -4.35
C ASN A 107 6.01 3.13 -4.23
N PHE A 108 6.56 2.52 -3.17
CA PHE A 108 7.98 2.38 -2.91
C PHE A 108 8.25 0.99 -2.33
N VAL A 109 9.43 0.46 -2.62
CA VAL A 109 9.98 -0.75 -1.97
C VAL A 109 11.33 -0.35 -1.39
N VAL A 110 11.58 -0.80 -0.16
CA VAL A 110 12.86 -0.64 0.52
C VAL A 110 13.46 -2.03 0.66
N ASP A 111 14.67 -2.21 0.14
CA ASP A 111 15.39 -3.47 0.26
C ASP A 111 16.14 -3.52 1.61
N ARG A 112 16.84 -4.62 1.90
CA ARG A 112 17.56 -4.79 3.17
C ARG A 112 18.81 -3.91 3.29
N CYS A 113 19.24 -3.30 2.20
CA CYS A 113 20.50 -2.57 2.05
C CYS A 113 20.33 -1.07 2.24
N GLY A 114 19.08 -0.58 2.22
CA GLY A 114 18.72 0.82 2.46
C GLY A 114 18.68 1.64 1.18
#